data_AF-A0A8I0BN85-F1
#
_entry.id   AF-A0A8I0BN85-F1
#
_cell.length_a   1.000
_cell.length_b   1.000
_cell.length_c   1.000
_cell.angle_alpha   90.00
_cell.angle_beta   90.00
_cell.angle_gamma   90.00
#
_symmetry.space_group_name_H-M   'P 1'
#
loop_
_entity.id
_entity.type
_entity.pdbx_description
1 polymer ?
#
loop_
_entity_poly.entity_id
_entity_poly.type
_entity_poly.pdbx_seq_one_letter_code
_entity_poly.pdbx_strand_id
1 'polypeptide(L)'
;MKSLRKILVLGLVVISILLLSQNIKDLEPDSPFFEAVNYVVKAGIMELDDKGNFRGALLVTRYDVAQYIYRLVMRFELEKLKEKLPLLDELDIVKAATIALDERTSNLEKNYNSLNSRVDSAVLEITSTASEVSELKTKIDSLEEAFNNLSLAFTSFKQETAGIDSEILRRIDVVEKNLKKLEESSQQNTSRLTLLEKNLENVSKEMTSLEGAITQLSSDTRNLLAWKQDAGEDILMLKGRTGSLSEELNQLRKELDSLSSDVVNLKNEMNQKVSVVSSRVSAQEEKVSDLEKSILQTTAKFQMLESSVENLKSDLENLNKRFSGLEESVAEDQQNRTTMESEIQDLKKQVSDLSKKIERLSSDLTALSQRVEEKEKSSLQMDTSTLMVIGAGALALLLGIILLVGR
;
A
#
# COMPACT_ATOMS: atom_id res chain seq x y z
N MET A 1 77.93 107.41 -92.43
CA MET A 1 78.56 108.75 -92.59
C MET A 1 78.82 108.98 -94.12
N LYS A 2 78.27 110.05 -94.81
CA LYS A 2 78.44 110.54 -96.26
C LYS A 2 77.65 109.81 -97.42
N SER A 3 77.40 110.20 -98.73
CA SER A 3 77.28 111.42 -99.66
C SER A 3 76.97 111.01 -101.18
N LEU A 4 76.59 111.76 -102.27
CA LEU A 4 75.73 112.97 -102.62
C LEU A 4 75.62 113.38 -104.19
N ARG A 5 74.40 113.58 -104.83
CA ARG A 5 73.99 114.44 -106.06
C ARG A 5 74.47 114.08 -107.54
N LYS A 6 74.05 114.61 -108.75
CA LYS A 6 72.89 115.41 -109.38
C LYS A 6 73.02 115.71 -110.95
N ILE A 7 71.97 115.67 -111.87
CA ILE A 7 71.70 116.44 -113.19
C ILE A 7 70.62 115.83 -114.23
N LEU A 8 70.18 116.51 -115.35
CA LEU A 8 69.08 116.20 -116.39
C LEU A 8 69.22 116.90 -117.82
N VAL A 9 68.44 116.56 -118.94
CA VAL A 9 68.01 117.38 -120.19
C VAL A 9 67.45 116.62 -121.49
N LEU A 10 66.66 117.23 -122.44
CA LEU A 10 66.16 116.76 -123.82
C LEU A 10 65.76 117.94 -124.86
N GLY A 11 65.78 117.84 -126.25
CA GLY A 11 65.42 118.96 -127.24
C GLY A 11 65.54 118.85 -128.85
N LEU A 12 65.31 119.94 -129.69
CA LEU A 12 65.31 120.14 -131.23
C LEU A 12 65.63 121.64 -131.73
N VAL A 13 65.56 122.29 -132.98
CA VAL A 13 65.00 122.18 -134.42
C VAL A 13 65.62 123.24 -135.49
N VAL A 14 65.24 123.37 -136.83
CA VAL A 14 65.91 124.14 -138.00
C VAL A 14 65.03 124.63 -139.26
N ILE A 15 65.35 125.70 -140.11
CA ILE A 15 65.27 125.94 -141.67
C ILE A 15 65.29 127.42 -142.32
N SER A 16 65.91 127.67 -143.53
CA SER A 16 65.69 128.62 -144.75
C SER A 16 66.06 130.17 -145.02
N ILE A 17 66.44 130.47 -146.33
CA ILE A 17 66.22 131.67 -147.27
C ILE A 17 67.31 132.79 -147.64
N LEU A 18 67.15 133.51 -148.80
CA LEU A 18 68.13 134.23 -149.72
C LEU A 18 68.06 135.80 -149.84
N LEU A 19 69.08 136.45 -150.49
CA LEU A 19 69.04 137.83 -151.07
C LEU A 19 70.07 138.13 -152.21
N LEU A 20 69.93 139.26 -152.92
CA LEU A 20 70.73 139.73 -154.10
C LEU A 20 71.69 140.90 -153.78
N SER A 21 72.59 141.27 -154.71
CA SER A 21 73.65 142.29 -154.51
C SER A 21 73.46 143.62 -155.26
N GLN A 22 73.68 144.74 -154.57
CA GLN A 22 73.92 146.07 -155.16
C GLN A 22 75.44 146.35 -155.28
N ASN A 23 75.82 147.30 -156.14
CA ASN A 23 77.22 147.74 -156.32
C ASN A 23 77.41 149.16 -155.75
N ILE A 24 78.46 149.36 -154.95
CA ILE A 24 78.73 150.62 -154.21
C ILE A 24 79.72 151.47 -155.01
N LYS A 25 79.48 152.78 -155.16
CA LYS A 25 80.27 153.63 -156.08
C LYS A 25 81.61 154.14 -155.53
N ASP A 26 81.70 154.40 -154.23
CA ASP A 26 82.85 155.07 -153.59
C ASP A 26 83.75 154.11 -152.81
N LEU A 27 83.63 152.80 -153.09
CA LEU A 27 84.31 151.75 -152.35
C LEU A 27 84.93 150.74 -153.32
N GLU A 28 86.23 150.92 -153.58
CA GLU A 28 86.99 150.03 -154.47
C GLU A 28 87.11 148.62 -153.85
N PRO A 29 87.04 147.52 -154.64
CA PRO A 29 86.97 146.15 -154.10
C PRO A 29 88.18 145.67 -153.29
N ASP A 30 89.32 146.37 -153.39
CA ASP A 30 90.56 146.15 -152.65
C ASP A 30 90.67 146.98 -151.36
N SER A 31 89.67 147.81 -151.05
CA SER A 31 89.56 148.53 -149.78
C SER A 31 89.54 147.56 -148.58
N PRO A 32 90.36 147.78 -147.53
CA PRO A 32 90.39 146.90 -146.35
C PRO A 32 89.08 146.92 -145.54
N PHE A 33 88.12 147.79 -145.90
CA PHE A 33 86.80 147.86 -145.30
C PHE A 33 85.70 147.19 -146.16
N PHE A 34 86.03 146.75 -147.38
CA PHE A 34 85.05 146.28 -148.37
C PHE A 34 84.13 145.16 -147.85
N GLU A 35 84.70 144.11 -147.25
CA GLU A 35 83.92 142.97 -146.77
C GLU A 35 82.98 143.35 -145.62
N ALA A 36 83.47 144.13 -144.66
CA ALA A 36 82.68 144.61 -143.53
C ALA A 36 81.52 145.53 -143.99
N VAL A 37 81.79 146.49 -144.88
CA VAL A 37 80.80 147.42 -145.43
C VAL A 37 79.75 146.69 -146.27
N ASN A 38 80.18 145.82 -147.19
CA ASN A 38 79.29 145.01 -148.03
C ASN A 38 78.39 144.10 -147.17
N TYR A 39 78.91 143.53 -146.09
CA TYR A 39 78.12 142.74 -145.14
C TYR A 39 77.06 143.59 -144.42
N VAL A 40 77.43 144.72 -143.80
CA VAL A 40 76.44 145.54 -143.05
C VAL A 40 75.40 146.17 -143.97
N VAL A 41 75.76 146.50 -145.22
CA VAL A 41 74.79 146.99 -146.21
C VAL A 41 73.85 145.86 -146.67
N LYS A 42 74.36 144.70 -147.07
CA LYS A 42 73.51 143.54 -147.45
C LYS A 42 72.60 143.05 -146.32
N ALA A 43 73.05 143.15 -145.07
CA ALA A 43 72.28 142.73 -143.90
C ALA A 43 71.20 143.74 -143.48
N GLY A 44 71.08 144.89 -144.15
CA GLY A 44 70.16 145.98 -143.77
C GLY A 44 70.54 146.64 -142.43
N ILE A 45 71.84 146.63 -142.10
CA ILE A 45 72.39 147.24 -140.87
C ILE A 45 72.85 148.67 -141.17
N MET A 46 73.42 148.94 -142.34
CA MET A 46 73.75 150.30 -142.79
C MET A 46 73.25 150.54 -144.22
N GLU A 47 73.08 151.81 -144.59
CA GLU A 47 72.46 152.24 -145.84
C GLU A 47 73.46 153.03 -146.71
N LEU A 48 73.14 153.20 -148.00
CA LEU A 48 73.90 154.02 -148.95
C LEU A 48 73.22 155.38 -149.13
N ASP A 49 73.98 156.39 -149.56
CA ASP A 49 73.43 157.70 -149.90
C ASP A 49 72.55 157.69 -151.17
N ASP A 50 71.86 158.81 -151.40
CA ASP A 50 70.99 159.08 -152.55
C ASP A 50 71.68 159.00 -153.93
N LYS A 51 72.99 158.78 -153.97
CA LYS A 51 73.82 158.66 -155.18
C LYS A 51 74.49 157.29 -155.32
N GLY A 52 74.37 156.39 -154.33
CA GLY A 52 74.95 155.04 -154.31
C GLY A 52 76.33 154.94 -153.66
N ASN A 53 76.69 155.91 -152.81
CA ASN A 53 77.95 155.95 -152.07
C ASN A 53 77.72 155.53 -150.60
N PHE A 54 78.65 154.80 -149.99
CA PHE A 54 78.63 154.50 -148.55
C PHE A 54 79.10 155.69 -147.69
N ARG A 55 79.90 156.60 -148.26
CA ARG A 55 80.44 157.80 -147.61
C ARG A 55 81.24 157.47 -146.33
N GLY A 56 82.14 156.50 -146.39
CA GLY A 56 82.87 155.98 -145.22
C GLY A 56 83.71 157.00 -144.41
N ALA A 57 83.90 158.22 -144.91
CA ALA A 57 84.51 159.34 -144.18
C ALA A 57 83.51 160.22 -143.40
N LEU A 58 82.21 159.90 -143.41
CA LEU A 58 81.17 160.64 -142.72
C LEU A 58 81.12 160.27 -141.23
N LEU A 59 81.11 161.28 -140.35
CA LEU A 59 81.12 161.07 -138.90
C LEU A 59 79.76 160.56 -138.39
N VAL A 60 79.71 159.27 -138.04
CA VAL A 60 78.57 158.62 -137.38
C VAL A 60 78.52 159.00 -135.89
N THR A 61 77.32 159.22 -135.34
CA THR A 61 77.15 159.67 -133.95
C THR A 61 77.03 158.50 -132.96
N ARG A 62 77.20 158.78 -131.66
CA ARG A 62 76.98 157.78 -130.60
C ARG A 62 75.53 157.28 -130.52
N TYR A 63 74.55 158.05 -130.98
CA TYR A 63 73.14 157.63 -131.00
C TYR A 63 72.89 156.53 -132.03
N ASP A 64 73.55 156.61 -133.19
CA ASP A 64 73.40 155.63 -134.27
C ASP A 64 73.96 154.27 -133.83
N VAL A 65 75.16 154.28 -133.25
CA VAL A 65 75.81 153.09 -132.65
C VAL A 65 74.92 152.45 -131.57
N ALA A 66 74.30 153.24 -130.70
CA ALA A 66 73.40 152.74 -129.67
C ALA A 66 72.15 152.07 -130.29
N GLN A 67 71.62 152.63 -131.39
CA GLN A 67 70.46 152.06 -132.07
C GLN A 67 70.76 150.70 -132.70
N TYR A 68 71.98 150.49 -133.23
CA TYR A 68 72.40 149.18 -133.76
C TYR A 68 72.55 148.11 -132.67
N ILE A 69 73.10 148.47 -131.50
CA ILE A 69 73.19 147.55 -130.35
C ILE A 69 71.79 147.14 -129.86
N TYR A 70 70.86 148.08 -129.77
CA TYR A 70 69.47 147.79 -129.39
C TYR A 70 68.79 146.79 -130.35
N ARG A 71 68.96 146.98 -131.67
CA ARG A 71 68.42 146.05 -132.69
C ARG A 71 69.01 144.64 -132.55
N LEU A 72 70.28 144.49 -132.15
CA LEU A 72 70.90 143.18 -131.92
C LEU A 72 70.32 142.44 -130.71
N VAL A 73 70.12 143.12 -129.58
CA VAL A 73 69.51 142.51 -128.37
C VAL A 73 68.10 142.00 -128.68
N MET A 74 67.28 142.83 -129.34
CA MET A 74 65.90 142.48 -129.70
C MET A 74 65.81 141.36 -130.75
N ARG A 75 66.72 141.31 -131.73
CA ARG A 75 66.66 140.32 -132.83
C ARG A 75 67.05 138.89 -132.42
N PHE A 76 67.72 138.71 -131.28
CA PHE A 76 68.19 137.40 -130.80
C PHE A 76 67.62 136.98 -129.43
N GLU A 77 66.66 137.72 -128.87
CA GLU A 77 65.96 137.43 -127.59
C GLU A 77 66.88 137.01 -126.42
N LEU A 78 68.09 137.57 -126.36
CA LEU A 78 69.15 137.16 -125.43
C LEU A 78 68.78 137.31 -123.94
N GLU A 79 67.74 138.10 -123.64
CA GLU A 79 67.22 138.34 -122.30
C GLU A 79 66.59 137.09 -121.66
N LYS A 80 65.98 136.20 -122.45
CA LYS A 80 65.20 135.04 -121.93
C LYS A 80 66.02 133.79 -121.61
N LEU A 81 67.32 133.77 -121.94
CA LEU A 81 68.24 132.72 -121.48
C LEU A 81 68.27 132.61 -119.94
N LYS A 82 67.88 133.67 -119.24
CA LYS A 82 67.76 133.77 -117.78
C LYS A 82 66.68 132.87 -117.17
N GLU A 83 65.65 132.48 -117.93
CA GLU A 83 64.48 131.75 -117.39
C GLU A 83 64.71 130.25 -117.18
N LYS A 84 65.70 129.65 -117.86
CA LYS A 84 65.93 128.18 -117.84
C LYS A 84 66.84 127.66 -116.72
N LEU A 85 67.26 128.52 -115.79
CA LEU A 85 68.20 128.16 -114.72
C LEU A 85 67.64 127.39 -113.49
N PRO A 86 66.34 127.37 -113.13
CA PRO A 86 65.89 126.87 -111.82
C PRO A 86 65.71 125.35 -111.68
N LEU A 87 66.00 124.55 -112.71
CA LEU A 87 65.80 123.07 -112.71
C LEU A 87 66.76 122.28 -111.78
N LEU A 88 67.51 122.95 -110.90
CA LEU A 88 68.45 122.28 -110.00
C LEU A 88 67.82 121.84 -108.67
N ASP A 89 66.71 122.44 -108.22
CA ASP A 89 66.24 122.26 -106.84
C ASP A 89 65.40 120.98 -106.62
N GLU A 90 64.67 120.51 -107.65
CA GLU A 90 63.77 119.36 -107.55
C GLU A 90 64.47 118.04 -107.13
N LEU A 91 65.76 117.87 -107.45
CA LEU A 91 66.45 116.60 -107.16
C LEU A 91 66.63 116.34 -105.66
N ASP A 92 66.80 117.37 -104.83
CA ASP A 92 66.97 117.13 -103.39
C ASP A 92 65.65 116.68 -102.73
N ILE A 93 64.50 116.99 -103.36
CA ILE A 93 63.17 116.47 -102.98
C ILE A 93 63.06 114.96 -103.26
N VAL A 94 63.43 114.51 -104.46
CA VAL A 94 63.44 113.08 -104.84
C VAL A 94 64.32 112.28 -103.87
N LYS A 95 65.45 112.87 -103.46
CA LYS A 95 66.38 112.24 -102.53
C LYS A 95 65.82 112.10 -101.11
N ALA A 96 65.06 113.10 -100.64
CA ALA A 96 64.36 113.02 -99.36
C ALA A 96 63.24 111.94 -99.38
N ALA A 97 62.46 111.89 -100.46
CA ALA A 97 61.40 110.88 -100.64
C ALA A 97 61.95 109.44 -100.65
N THR A 98 63.14 109.24 -101.23
CA THR A 98 63.82 107.93 -101.24
C THR A 98 64.18 107.47 -99.82
N ILE A 99 64.71 108.37 -98.99
CA ILE A 99 65.07 108.07 -97.58
C ILE A 99 63.81 107.73 -96.76
N ALA A 100 62.72 108.48 -96.95
CA ALA A 100 61.46 108.22 -96.26
C ALA A 100 60.81 106.87 -96.64
N LEU A 101 61.02 106.39 -97.87
CA LEU A 101 60.59 105.05 -98.28
C LEU A 101 61.43 103.94 -97.64
N ASP A 102 62.74 104.13 -97.52
CA ASP A 102 63.66 103.18 -96.87
C ASP A 102 63.36 103.05 -95.37
N GLU A 103 63.16 104.17 -94.67
CA GLU A 103 62.73 104.21 -93.27
C GLU A 103 61.35 103.56 -93.06
N ARG A 104 60.40 103.81 -93.96
CA ARG A 104 59.07 103.17 -93.95
C ARG A 104 59.15 101.67 -94.21
N THR A 105 60.09 101.21 -95.04
CA THR A 105 60.35 99.79 -95.30
C THR A 105 60.95 99.10 -94.08
N SER A 106 61.97 99.70 -93.46
CA SER A 106 62.56 99.19 -92.20
C SER A 106 61.53 99.10 -91.06
N ASN A 107 60.61 100.06 -90.96
CA ASN A 107 59.54 100.01 -89.97
C ASN A 107 58.46 98.96 -90.31
N LEU A 108 58.19 98.69 -91.59
CA LEU A 108 57.31 97.59 -92.00
C LEU A 108 57.93 96.22 -91.68
N GLU A 109 59.24 96.06 -91.89
CA GLU A 109 60.01 94.85 -91.56
C GLU A 109 60.03 94.58 -90.04
N LYS A 110 60.24 95.61 -89.20
CA LYS A 110 60.08 95.50 -87.74
C LYS A 110 58.67 95.06 -87.34
N ASN A 111 57.64 95.61 -87.97
CA ASN A 111 56.24 95.24 -87.72
C ASN A 111 55.94 93.80 -88.16
N TYR A 112 56.50 93.34 -89.29
CA TYR A 112 56.40 91.96 -89.75
C TYR A 112 57.06 90.99 -88.76
N ASN A 113 58.31 91.26 -88.34
CA ASN A 113 59.02 90.42 -87.38
C ASN A 113 58.33 90.39 -85.99
N SER A 114 57.79 91.52 -85.55
CA SER A 114 56.97 91.62 -84.33
C SER A 114 55.66 90.83 -84.45
N LEU A 115 55.00 90.88 -85.62
CA LEU A 115 53.79 90.10 -85.87
C LEU A 115 54.08 88.60 -85.96
N ASN A 116 55.18 88.19 -86.60
CA ASN A 116 55.59 86.78 -86.67
C ASN A 116 55.86 86.23 -85.27
N SER A 117 56.65 86.94 -84.46
CA SER A 117 56.93 86.53 -83.07
C SER A 117 55.65 86.37 -82.22
N ARG A 118 54.63 87.20 -82.48
CA ARG A 118 53.31 87.09 -81.84
C ARG A 118 52.48 85.91 -82.39
N VAL A 119 52.59 85.60 -83.67
CA VAL A 119 51.98 84.40 -84.27
C VAL A 119 52.63 83.13 -83.74
N ASP A 120 53.97 83.07 -83.67
CA ASP A 120 54.72 81.95 -83.11
C ASP A 120 54.33 81.70 -81.63
N SER A 121 54.22 82.78 -80.85
CA SER A 121 53.75 82.72 -79.45
C SER A 121 52.31 82.21 -79.36
N ALA A 122 51.40 82.71 -80.19
CA ALA A 122 50.00 82.27 -80.21
C ALA A 122 49.85 80.80 -80.66
N VAL A 123 50.70 80.33 -81.59
CA VAL A 123 50.74 78.92 -82.01
C VAL A 123 51.21 78.03 -80.86
N LEU A 124 52.19 78.46 -80.07
CA LEU A 124 52.63 77.74 -78.87
C LEU A 124 51.52 77.69 -77.80
N GLU A 125 50.85 78.81 -77.52
CA GLU A 125 49.72 78.88 -76.58
C GLU A 125 48.54 77.99 -77.02
N ILE A 126 48.17 78.03 -78.31
CA ILE A 126 47.14 77.15 -78.88
C ILE A 126 47.54 75.68 -78.78
N THR A 127 48.81 75.35 -78.98
CA THR A 127 49.32 73.98 -78.87
C THR A 127 49.29 73.47 -77.42
N SER A 128 49.66 74.31 -76.44
CA SER A 128 49.50 73.99 -75.00
C SER A 128 48.03 73.77 -74.67
N THR A 129 47.16 74.70 -75.06
CA THR A 129 45.71 74.63 -74.83
C THR A 129 45.10 73.36 -75.43
N ALA A 130 45.53 72.95 -76.64
CA ALA A 130 45.08 71.71 -77.27
C ALA A 130 45.55 70.45 -76.51
N SER A 131 46.76 70.46 -75.94
CA SER A 131 47.26 69.39 -75.07
C SER A 131 46.46 69.33 -73.76
N GLU A 132 46.21 70.47 -73.12
CA GLU A 132 45.41 70.58 -71.90
C GLU A 132 43.96 70.12 -72.10
N VAL A 133 43.35 70.45 -73.25
CA VAL A 133 42.02 69.95 -73.65
C VAL A 133 42.03 68.44 -73.91
N SER A 134 43.11 67.90 -74.50
CA SER A 134 43.26 66.46 -74.69
C SER A 134 43.37 65.71 -73.35
N GLU A 135 44.19 66.22 -72.42
CA GLU A 135 44.23 65.72 -71.05
C GLU A 135 42.86 65.80 -70.36
N LEU A 136 42.15 66.93 -70.50
CA LEU A 136 40.82 67.12 -69.91
C LEU A 136 39.82 66.10 -70.45
N LYS A 137 39.89 65.76 -71.74
CA LYS A 137 39.08 64.69 -72.34
C LYS A 137 39.38 63.33 -71.72
N THR A 138 40.66 62.95 -71.56
CA THR A 138 41.02 61.68 -70.89
C THR A 138 40.57 61.62 -69.43
N LYS A 139 40.61 62.76 -68.72
CA LYS A 139 40.11 62.88 -67.34
C LYS A 139 38.59 62.72 -67.30
N ILE A 140 37.85 63.33 -68.23
CA ILE A 140 36.40 63.14 -68.39
C ILE A 140 36.05 61.67 -68.66
N ASP A 141 36.77 61.01 -69.57
CA ASP A 141 36.51 59.60 -69.91
C ASP A 141 36.72 58.67 -68.69
N SER A 142 37.78 58.91 -67.91
CA SER A 142 38.02 58.17 -66.66
C SER A 142 36.95 58.44 -65.59
N LEU A 143 36.35 59.63 -65.59
CA LEU A 143 35.26 60.03 -64.68
C LEU A 143 33.93 59.39 -65.09
N GLU A 144 33.66 59.28 -66.39
CA GLU A 144 32.49 58.58 -66.92
C GLU A 144 32.58 57.07 -66.66
N GLU A 145 33.74 56.46 -66.85
CA GLU A 145 33.99 55.06 -66.47
C GLU A 145 33.83 54.85 -64.95
N ALA A 146 34.42 55.71 -64.12
CA ALA A 146 34.27 55.64 -62.66
C ALA A 146 32.81 55.82 -62.20
N PHE A 147 32.05 56.73 -62.83
CA PHE A 147 30.63 56.93 -62.55
C PHE A 147 29.78 55.73 -62.95
N ASN A 148 30.03 55.13 -64.11
CA ASN A 148 29.34 53.92 -64.56
C ASN A 148 29.62 52.73 -63.62
N ASN A 149 30.88 52.54 -63.22
CA ASN A 149 31.25 51.53 -62.23
C ASN A 149 30.60 51.75 -60.86
N LEU A 150 30.53 53.01 -60.39
CA LEU A 150 29.83 53.38 -59.15
C LEU A 150 28.31 53.13 -59.23
N SER A 151 27.70 53.41 -60.38
CA SER A 151 26.27 53.17 -60.65
C SER A 151 25.92 51.68 -60.64
N LEU A 152 26.77 50.85 -61.24
CA LEU A 152 26.67 49.39 -61.16
C LEU A 152 26.83 48.88 -59.73
N ALA A 153 27.87 49.32 -59.00
CA ALA A 153 28.09 48.94 -57.61
C ALA A 153 26.92 49.33 -56.69
N PHE A 154 26.36 50.53 -56.86
CA PHE A 154 25.18 50.99 -56.13
C PHE A 154 23.93 50.15 -56.46
N THR A 155 23.79 49.72 -57.71
CA THR A 155 22.69 48.83 -58.14
C THR A 155 22.81 47.44 -57.49
N SER A 156 24.01 46.85 -57.48
CA SER A 156 24.27 45.58 -56.78
C SER A 156 24.06 45.69 -55.27
N PHE A 157 24.56 46.75 -54.63
CA PHE A 157 24.34 47.00 -53.20
C PHE A 157 22.85 47.15 -52.85
N LYS A 158 22.07 47.83 -53.70
CA LYS A 158 20.62 47.94 -53.54
C LYS A 158 19.89 46.60 -53.68
N GLN A 159 20.39 45.71 -54.55
CA GLN A 159 19.83 44.36 -54.70
C GLN A 159 20.16 43.47 -53.51
N GLU A 160 21.39 43.55 -52.99
CA GLU A 160 21.83 42.79 -51.81
C GLU A 160 21.08 43.22 -50.55
N THR A 161 20.96 44.53 -50.31
CA THR A 161 20.22 45.08 -49.16
C THR A 161 18.74 44.69 -49.16
N ALA A 162 18.05 44.72 -50.32
CA ALA A 162 16.68 44.23 -50.44
C ALA A 162 16.54 42.71 -50.20
N GLY A 163 17.58 41.93 -50.51
CA GLY A 163 17.66 40.50 -50.17
C GLY A 163 17.81 40.27 -48.66
N ILE A 164 18.59 41.10 -47.98
CA ILE A 164 18.77 41.06 -46.52
C ILE A 164 17.45 41.33 -45.79
N ASP A 165 16.71 42.39 -46.16
CA ASP A 165 15.39 42.69 -45.58
C ASP A 165 14.41 41.51 -45.74
N SER A 166 14.43 40.87 -46.92
CA SER A 166 13.58 39.72 -47.24
C SER A 166 13.88 38.50 -46.36
N GLU A 167 15.16 38.16 -46.13
CA GLU A 167 15.53 37.05 -45.25
C GLU A 167 15.36 37.39 -43.76
N ILE A 168 15.51 38.66 -43.35
CA ILE A 168 15.18 39.11 -42.00
C ILE A 168 13.69 38.86 -41.72
N LEU A 169 12.80 39.32 -42.60
CA LEU A 169 11.35 39.08 -42.48
C LEU A 169 11.01 37.58 -42.47
N ARG A 170 11.64 36.78 -43.34
CA ARG A 170 11.45 35.33 -43.38
C ARG A 170 11.90 34.63 -42.09
N ARG A 171 12.98 35.12 -41.46
CA ARG A 171 13.47 34.60 -40.18
C ARG A 171 12.60 35.02 -39.00
N ILE A 172 12.01 36.22 -39.03
CA ILE A 172 11.03 36.67 -38.02
C ILE A 172 9.80 35.75 -38.04
N ASP A 173 9.19 35.52 -39.21
CA ASP A 173 8.04 34.62 -39.38
C ASP A 173 8.30 33.20 -38.85
N VAL A 174 9.50 32.65 -39.09
CA VAL A 174 9.91 31.34 -38.55
C VAL A 174 10.09 31.38 -37.03
N VAL A 175 10.64 32.46 -36.46
CA VAL A 175 10.77 32.62 -35.01
C VAL A 175 9.40 32.76 -34.33
N GLU A 176 8.49 33.57 -34.86
CA GLU A 176 7.13 33.73 -34.34
C GLU A 176 6.35 32.41 -34.34
N LYS A 177 6.41 31.65 -35.45
CA LYS A 177 5.78 30.33 -35.55
C LYS A 177 6.36 29.30 -34.57
N ASN A 178 7.64 29.41 -34.22
CA ASN A 178 8.26 28.55 -33.22
C ASN A 178 7.95 29.01 -31.78
N LEU A 179 7.86 30.32 -31.54
CA LEU A 179 7.46 30.91 -30.27
C LEU A 179 6.03 30.47 -29.90
N LYS A 180 5.09 30.54 -30.85
CA LYS A 180 3.70 30.10 -30.66
C LYS A 180 3.59 28.61 -30.32
N LYS A 181 4.36 27.74 -31.01
CA LYS A 181 4.41 26.30 -30.68
C LYS A 181 4.98 26.04 -29.28
N LEU A 182 5.95 26.85 -28.84
CA LEU A 182 6.52 26.75 -27.50
C LEU A 182 5.50 27.19 -26.43
N GLU A 183 4.73 28.25 -26.69
CA GLU A 183 3.62 28.70 -25.86
C GLU A 183 2.51 27.63 -25.77
N GLU A 184 2.07 27.07 -26.90
CA GLU A 184 1.09 25.98 -26.97
C GLU A 184 1.56 24.74 -26.18
N SER A 185 2.83 24.36 -26.31
CA SER A 185 3.42 23.24 -25.55
C SER A 185 3.58 23.55 -24.06
N SER A 186 3.92 24.80 -23.70
CA SER A 186 3.98 25.25 -22.31
C SER A 186 2.61 25.15 -21.64
N GLN A 187 1.56 25.67 -22.29
CA GLN A 187 0.19 25.60 -21.78
C GLN A 187 -0.32 24.15 -21.66
N GLN A 188 0.06 23.27 -22.59
CA GLN A 188 -0.23 21.84 -22.48
C GLN A 188 0.49 21.21 -21.27
N ASN A 189 1.75 21.58 -21.00
CA ASN A 189 2.50 21.06 -19.87
C ASN A 189 1.97 21.58 -18.52
N THR A 190 1.58 22.85 -18.42
CA THR A 190 0.84 23.39 -17.25
C THR A 190 -0.43 22.57 -16.98
N SER A 191 -1.23 22.30 -18.02
CA SER A 191 -2.45 21.50 -17.91
C SER A 191 -2.18 20.06 -17.44
N ARG A 192 -1.05 19.47 -17.86
CA ARG A 192 -0.60 18.14 -17.41
C ARG A 192 -0.10 18.14 -15.96
N LEU A 193 0.57 19.20 -15.52
CA LEU A 193 1.02 19.36 -14.13
C LEU A 193 -0.18 19.43 -13.17
N THR A 194 -1.18 20.28 -13.46
CA THR A 194 -2.38 20.38 -12.61
C THR A 194 -3.18 19.07 -12.52
N LEU A 195 -3.19 18.26 -13.58
CA LEU A 195 -3.77 16.91 -13.52
C LEU A 195 -2.91 15.96 -12.67
N LEU A 196 -1.58 16.06 -12.73
CA LEU A 196 -0.66 15.26 -11.93
C LEU A 196 -0.76 15.59 -10.44
N GLU A 197 -0.86 16.88 -10.10
CA GLU A 197 -1.08 17.39 -8.73
C GLU A 197 -2.38 16.83 -8.14
N LYS A 198 -3.49 16.92 -8.88
CA LYS A 198 -4.79 16.36 -8.46
C LYS A 198 -4.74 14.83 -8.29
N ASN A 199 -4.02 14.11 -9.16
CA ASN A 199 -3.86 12.67 -9.03
C ASN A 199 -3.01 12.31 -7.80
N LEU A 200 -1.97 13.08 -7.50
CA LEU A 200 -1.16 12.91 -6.29
C LEU A 200 -1.96 13.18 -5.01
N GLU A 201 -2.82 14.20 -5.01
CA GLU A 201 -3.75 14.51 -3.91
C GLU A 201 -4.73 13.34 -3.64
N ASN A 202 -5.25 12.71 -4.70
CA ASN A 202 -6.11 11.52 -4.58
C ASN A 202 -5.36 10.31 -4.03
N VAL A 203 -4.18 10.00 -4.58
CA VAL A 203 -3.32 8.90 -4.08
C VAL A 203 -2.94 9.10 -2.62
N SER A 204 -2.70 10.35 -2.18
CA SER A 204 -2.45 10.65 -0.77
C SER A 204 -3.66 10.33 0.12
N LYS A 205 -4.89 10.62 -0.33
CA LYS A 205 -6.12 10.31 0.42
C LYS A 205 -6.39 8.80 0.49
N GLU A 206 -6.13 8.09 -0.60
CA GLU A 206 -6.21 6.62 -0.65
C GLU A 206 -5.17 5.99 0.31
N MET A 207 -3.95 6.53 0.35
CA MET A 207 -2.89 6.07 1.26
C MET A 207 -3.25 6.27 2.74
N THR A 208 -3.75 7.45 3.14
CA THR A 208 -4.25 7.69 4.51
C THR A 208 -5.43 6.78 4.86
N SER A 209 -6.32 6.50 3.90
CA SER A 209 -7.45 5.57 4.09
C SER A 209 -6.97 4.13 4.32
N LEU A 210 -5.95 3.70 3.58
CA LEU A 210 -5.31 2.38 3.71
C LEU A 210 -4.54 2.25 5.03
N GLU A 211 -3.85 3.29 5.47
CA GLU A 211 -3.18 3.35 6.79
C GLU A 211 -4.17 3.18 7.95
N GLY A 212 -5.34 3.82 7.86
CA GLY A 212 -6.46 3.60 8.79
C GLY A 212 -6.96 2.14 8.79
N ALA A 213 -7.15 1.55 7.61
CA ALA A 213 -7.58 0.15 7.48
C ALA A 213 -6.54 -0.84 8.04
N ILE A 214 -5.25 -0.62 7.79
CA ILE A 214 -4.14 -1.41 8.36
C ILE A 214 -4.11 -1.29 9.89
N THR A 215 -4.37 -0.10 10.42
CA THR A 215 -4.46 0.15 11.87
C THR A 215 -5.62 -0.61 12.50
N GLN A 216 -6.80 -0.61 11.87
CA GLN A 216 -7.96 -1.39 12.33
C GLN A 216 -7.71 -2.90 12.28
N LEU A 217 -7.21 -3.43 11.16
CA LEU A 217 -6.85 -4.86 11.03
C LEU A 217 -5.81 -5.28 12.08
N SER A 218 -4.87 -4.40 12.43
CA SER A 218 -3.90 -4.62 13.50
C SER A 218 -4.54 -4.63 14.90
N SER A 219 -5.63 -3.90 15.11
CA SER A 219 -6.44 -3.96 16.33
C SER A 219 -7.20 -5.29 16.42
N ASP A 220 -7.93 -5.63 15.36
CA ASP A 220 -8.74 -6.85 15.27
C ASP A 220 -7.89 -8.11 15.43
N THR A 221 -6.68 -8.12 14.87
CA THR A 221 -5.69 -9.21 15.04
C THR A 221 -5.28 -9.40 16.51
N ARG A 222 -5.11 -8.31 17.28
CA ARG A 222 -4.79 -8.41 18.72
C ARG A 222 -5.98 -8.95 19.52
N ASN A 223 -7.19 -8.50 19.19
CA ASN A 223 -8.43 -8.96 19.83
C ASN A 223 -8.67 -10.46 19.57
N LEU A 224 -8.42 -10.94 18.34
CA LEU A 224 -8.49 -12.36 17.98
C LEU A 224 -7.41 -13.20 18.68
N LEU A 225 -6.22 -12.66 18.91
CA LEU A 225 -5.17 -13.33 19.69
C LEU A 225 -5.53 -13.47 21.17
N ALA A 226 -6.13 -12.44 21.77
CA ALA A 226 -6.63 -12.50 23.15
C ALA A 226 -7.75 -13.53 23.29
N TRP A 227 -8.81 -13.44 22.46
CA TRP A 227 -9.92 -14.40 22.47
C TRP A 227 -9.46 -15.86 22.26
N LYS A 228 -8.43 -16.08 21.42
CA LYS A 228 -7.82 -17.39 21.22
C LYS A 228 -7.11 -17.91 22.48
N GLN A 229 -6.51 -17.04 23.29
CA GLN A 229 -5.94 -17.42 24.59
C GLN A 229 -7.06 -17.79 25.56
N ASP A 230 -8.05 -16.91 25.74
CA ASP A 230 -9.18 -17.11 26.66
C ASP A 230 -9.90 -18.44 26.39
N ALA A 231 -10.23 -18.70 25.11
CA ALA A 231 -10.83 -19.97 24.68
C ALA A 231 -9.93 -21.20 24.91
N GLY A 232 -8.61 -21.02 24.89
CA GLY A 232 -7.64 -22.07 25.25
C GLY A 232 -7.64 -22.39 26.74
N GLU A 233 -7.77 -21.37 27.60
CA GLU A 233 -7.87 -21.53 29.05
C GLU A 233 -9.22 -22.19 29.44
N ASP A 234 -10.33 -21.78 28.81
CA ASP A 234 -11.63 -22.44 28.95
C ASP A 234 -11.59 -23.94 28.56
N ILE A 235 -10.95 -24.28 27.44
CA ILE A 235 -10.79 -25.68 27.00
C ILE A 235 -9.98 -26.49 28.04
N LEU A 236 -8.95 -25.91 28.65
CA LEU A 236 -8.18 -26.57 29.71
C LEU A 236 -9.02 -26.77 30.99
N MET A 237 -9.81 -25.77 31.40
CA MET A 237 -10.72 -25.90 32.54
C MET A 237 -11.82 -26.96 32.30
N LEU A 238 -12.42 -26.99 31.12
CA LEU A 238 -13.41 -28.00 30.73
C LEU A 238 -12.80 -29.41 30.70
N LYS A 239 -11.58 -29.56 30.16
CA LYS A 239 -10.83 -30.83 30.18
C LYS A 239 -10.56 -31.31 31.61
N GLY A 240 -10.17 -30.40 32.51
CA GLY A 240 -10.01 -30.70 33.94
C GLY A 240 -11.30 -31.21 34.58
N ARG A 241 -12.41 -30.49 34.40
CA ARG A 241 -13.74 -30.86 34.93
C ARG A 241 -14.23 -32.21 34.39
N THR A 242 -13.98 -32.50 33.11
CA THR A 242 -14.31 -33.79 32.49
C THR A 242 -13.48 -34.92 33.11
N GLY A 243 -12.21 -34.66 33.45
CA GLY A 243 -11.36 -35.59 34.18
C GLY A 243 -11.91 -35.93 35.57
N SER A 244 -12.26 -34.93 36.38
CA SER A 244 -12.86 -35.13 37.70
C SER A 244 -14.17 -35.94 37.63
N LEU A 245 -15.09 -35.54 36.75
CA LEU A 245 -16.37 -36.23 36.55
C LEU A 245 -16.19 -37.69 36.11
N SER A 246 -15.13 -37.99 35.34
CA SER A 246 -14.82 -39.36 34.94
C SER A 246 -14.38 -40.22 36.12
N GLU A 247 -13.63 -39.68 37.08
CA GLU A 247 -13.20 -40.45 38.25
C GLU A 247 -14.29 -40.55 39.33
N GLU A 248 -15.12 -39.51 39.49
CA GLU A 248 -16.36 -39.58 40.29
C GLU A 248 -17.29 -40.69 39.77
N LEU A 249 -17.46 -40.79 38.44
CA LEU A 249 -18.26 -41.84 37.81
C LEU A 249 -17.61 -43.24 37.97
N ASN A 250 -16.29 -43.35 37.84
CA ASN A 250 -15.55 -44.59 38.14
C ASN A 250 -15.74 -45.02 39.60
N GLN A 251 -15.75 -44.08 40.54
CA GLN A 251 -15.91 -44.36 41.96
C GLN A 251 -17.34 -44.80 42.31
N LEU A 252 -18.36 -44.06 41.84
CA LEU A 252 -19.78 -44.44 41.98
C LEU A 252 -20.07 -45.83 41.40
N ARG A 253 -19.37 -46.22 40.31
CA ARG A 253 -19.48 -47.57 39.74
C ARG A 253 -18.94 -48.65 40.69
N LYS A 254 -17.78 -48.45 41.30
CA LYS A 254 -17.21 -49.39 42.29
C LYS A 254 -18.15 -49.56 43.49
N GLU A 255 -18.76 -48.45 43.94
CA GLU A 255 -19.73 -48.45 45.05
C GLU A 255 -21.03 -49.18 44.69
N LEU A 256 -21.53 -49.01 43.47
CA LEU A 256 -22.68 -49.76 42.95
C LEU A 256 -22.38 -51.26 42.80
N ASP A 257 -21.20 -51.62 42.30
CA ASP A 257 -20.76 -53.02 42.18
C ASP A 257 -20.63 -53.68 43.58
N SER A 258 -20.14 -52.95 44.59
CA SER A 258 -20.11 -53.40 45.99
C SER A 258 -21.52 -53.60 46.57
N LEU A 259 -22.38 -52.59 46.46
CA LEU A 259 -23.75 -52.64 46.98
C LEU A 259 -24.57 -53.77 46.31
N SER A 260 -24.33 -54.02 45.02
CA SER A 260 -24.90 -55.17 44.30
C SER A 260 -24.47 -56.51 44.91
N SER A 261 -23.18 -56.64 45.29
CA SER A 261 -22.68 -57.81 46.01
C SER A 261 -23.34 -57.97 47.38
N ASP A 262 -23.43 -56.90 48.15
CA ASP A 262 -24.05 -56.90 49.49
C ASP A 262 -25.53 -57.31 49.44
N VAL A 263 -26.29 -56.81 48.45
CA VAL A 263 -27.69 -57.22 48.21
C VAL A 263 -27.80 -58.70 47.87
N VAL A 264 -26.88 -59.25 47.06
CA VAL A 264 -26.84 -60.70 46.76
C VAL A 264 -26.49 -61.52 48.01
N ASN A 265 -25.54 -61.06 48.83
CA ASN A 265 -25.14 -61.71 50.08
C ASN A 265 -26.28 -61.74 51.10
N LEU A 266 -26.94 -60.60 51.34
CA LEU A 266 -28.10 -60.47 52.22
C LEU A 266 -29.28 -61.33 51.74
N LYS A 267 -29.54 -61.39 50.43
CA LYS A 267 -30.56 -62.28 49.85
C LYS A 267 -30.25 -63.75 50.13
N ASN A 268 -28.99 -64.16 50.01
CA ASN A 268 -28.57 -65.54 50.27
C ASN A 268 -28.67 -65.89 51.77
N GLU A 269 -28.22 -65.00 52.66
CA GLU A 269 -28.35 -65.18 54.11
C GLU A 269 -29.83 -65.25 54.54
N MET A 270 -30.68 -64.39 53.99
CA MET A 270 -32.12 -64.40 54.27
C MET A 270 -32.79 -65.70 53.77
N ASN A 271 -32.44 -66.19 52.58
CA ASN A 271 -32.92 -67.49 52.08
C ASN A 271 -32.50 -68.65 53.00
N GLN A 272 -31.26 -68.65 53.50
CA GLN A 272 -30.79 -69.64 54.47
C GLN A 272 -31.57 -69.57 55.79
N LYS A 273 -31.77 -68.37 56.35
CA LYS A 273 -32.58 -68.17 57.57
C LYS A 273 -34.03 -68.65 57.39
N VAL A 274 -34.66 -68.34 56.25
CA VAL A 274 -36.01 -68.80 55.91
C VAL A 274 -36.07 -70.34 55.83
N SER A 275 -35.09 -70.98 55.19
CA SER A 275 -35.01 -72.44 55.11
C SER A 275 -34.85 -73.11 56.48
N VAL A 276 -33.98 -72.56 57.34
CA VAL A 276 -33.78 -73.04 58.72
C VAL A 276 -35.05 -72.85 59.57
N VAL A 277 -35.74 -71.71 59.43
CA VAL A 277 -37.01 -71.46 60.12
C VAL A 277 -38.10 -72.43 59.64
N SER A 278 -38.24 -72.64 58.32
CA SER A 278 -39.19 -73.60 57.75
C SER A 278 -38.96 -75.02 58.27
N SER A 279 -37.71 -75.49 58.28
CA SER A 279 -37.37 -76.81 58.83
C SER A 279 -37.69 -76.94 60.33
N ARG A 280 -37.49 -75.85 61.10
CA ARG A 280 -37.84 -75.79 62.52
C ARG A 280 -39.35 -75.76 62.77
N VAL A 281 -40.14 -75.17 61.87
CA VAL A 281 -41.61 -75.19 61.93
C VAL A 281 -42.10 -76.61 61.74
N SER A 282 -41.70 -77.31 60.68
CA SER A 282 -42.15 -78.69 60.43
C SER A 282 -41.72 -79.69 61.51
N ALA A 283 -40.51 -79.56 62.05
CA ALA A 283 -40.06 -80.34 63.20
C ALA A 283 -40.78 -80.00 64.53
N GLN A 284 -41.56 -78.91 64.56
CA GLN A 284 -42.42 -78.55 65.69
C GLN A 284 -43.88 -78.96 65.45
N GLU A 285 -44.36 -78.91 64.21
CA GLU A 285 -45.66 -79.46 63.78
C GLU A 285 -45.73 -80.97 64.05
N GLU A 286 -44.67 -81.72 63.71
CA GLU A 286 -44.53 -83.15 64.02
C GLU A 286 -44.64 -83.43 65.52
N LYS A 287 -43.92 -82.67 66.36
CA LYS A 287 -43.98 -82.79 67.82
C LYS A 287 -45.35 -82.45 68.40
N VAL A 288 -46.06 -81.48 67.83
CA VAL A 288 -47.45 -81.18 68.23
C VAL A 288 -48.35 -82.38 67.93
N SER A 289 -48.24 -82.96 66.73
CA SER A 289 -49.02 -84.16 66.37
C SER A 289 -48.72 -85.36 67.28
N ASP A 290 -47.47 -85.58 67.69
CA ASP A 290 -47.12 -86.65 68.63
C ASP A 290 -47.57 -86.37 70.07
N LEU A 291 -47.61 -85.11 70.50
CA LEU A 291 -48.22 -84.71 71.76
C LEU A 291 -49.75 -84.90 71.74
N GLU A 292 -50.43 -84.57 70.65
CA GLU A 292 -51.86 -84.83 70.46
C GLU A 292 -52.19 -86.33 70.55
N LYS A 293 -51.42 -87.19 69.86
CA LYS A 293 -51.53 -88.66 69.98
C LYS A 293 -51.31 -89.13 71.42
N SER A 294 -50.32 -88.58 72.11
CA SER A 294 -49.99 -88.92 73.50
C SER A 294 -51.09 -88.50 74.48
N ILE A 295 -51.71 -87.34 74.26
CA ILE A 295 -52.87 -86.85 75.02
C ILE A 295 -54.05 -87.80 74.79
N LEU A 296 -54.40 -88.14 73.54
CA LEU A 296 -55.50 -89.06 73.23
C LEU A 296 -55.31 -90.45 73.90
N GLN A 297 -54.09 -91.00 73.86
CA GLN A 297 -53.77 -92.25 74.57
C GLN A 297 -53.90 -92.12 76.09
N THR A 298 -53.56 -90.96 76.65
CA THR A 298 -53.65 -90.69 78.10
C THR A 298 -55.12 -90.54 78.53
N THR A 299 -55.94 -89.84 77.74
CA THR A 299 -57.39 -89.74 77.95
C THR A 299 -58.05 -91.12 77.92
N ALA A 300 -57.72 -91.97 76.94
CA ALA A 300 -58.24 -93.33 76.86
C ALA A 300 -57.82 -94.19 78.08
N LYS A 301 -56.58 -94.05 78.56
CA LYS A 301 -56.13 -94.70 79.81
C LYS A 301 -56.88 -94.18 81.04
N PHE A 302 -57.18 -92.88 81.10
CA PHE A 302 -57.97 -92.30 82.18
C PHE A 302 -59.40 -92.84 82.21
N GLN A 303 -60.07 -92.93 81.05
CA GLN A 303 -61.41 -93.52 80.92
C GLN A 303 -61.43 -95.01 81.35
N MET A 304 -60.42 -95.80 80.95
CA MET A 304 -60.32 -97.19 81.42
C MET A 304 -60.09 -97.29 82.93
N LEU A 305 -59.34 -96.35 83.53
CA LEU A 305 -59.14 -96.29 84.97
C LEU A 305 -60.42 -95.85 85.71
N GLU A 306 -61.16 -94.89 85.17
CA GLU A 306 -62.45 -94.42 85.68
C GLU A 306 -63.46 -95.58 85.76
N SER A 307 -63.68 -96.31 84.67
CA SER A 307 -64.52 -97.51 84.67
C SER A 307 -63.96 -98.63 85.58
N SER A 308 -62.65 -98.72 85.79
CA SER A 308 -62.06 -99.66 86.75
C SER A 308 -62.39 -99.27 88.20
N VAL A 309 -62.43 -97.98 88.52
CA VAL A 309 -62.84 -97.45 89.83
C VAL A 309 -64.34 -97.64 90.06
N GLU A 310 -65.18 -97.46 89.04
CA GLU A 310 -66.62 -97.75 89.12
C GLU A 310 -66.89 -99.24 89.40
N ASN A 311 -66.18 -100.14 88.72
CA ASN A 311 -66.27 -101.58 88.99
C ASN A 311 -65.81 -101.93 90.42
N LEU A 312 -64.67 -101.40 90.87
CA LEU A 312 -64.19 -101.61 92.25
C LEU A 312 -65.15 -101.05 93.31
N LYS A 313 -65.87 -99.96 93.02
CA LYS A 313 -66.94 -99.43 93.89
C LYS A 313 -68.13 -100.38 93.96
N SER A 314 -68.55 -100.96 92.84
CA SER A 314 -69.61 -101.98 92.78
C SER A 314 -69.23 -103.24 93.56
N ASP A 315 -67.99 -103.72 93.40
CA ASP A 315 -67.45 -104.85 94.16
C ASP A 315 -67.41 -104.57 95.66
N LEU A 316 -67.01 -103.36 96.07
CA LEU A 316 -67.02 -102.94 97.47
C LEU A 316 -68.44 -102.86 98.05
N GLU A 317 -69.41 -102.32 97.31
CA GLU A 317 -70.82 -102.30 97.72
C GLU A 317 -71.39 -103.73 97.85
N ASN A 318 -71.01 -104.65 96.98
CA ASN A 318 -71.42 -106.06 97.06
C ASN A 318 -70.70 -106.82 98.19
N LEU A 319 -69.43 -106.51 98.46
CA LEU A 319 -68.71 -107.04 99.63
C LEU A 319 -69.31 -106.53 100.94
N ASN A 320 -69.74 -105.26 101.01
CA ASN A 320 -70.40 -104.71 102.19
C ASN A 320 -71.76 -105.39 102.45
N LYS A 321 -72.58 -105.64 101.42
CA LYS A 321 -73.82 -106.44 101.55
C LYS A 321 -73.53 -107.84 102.10
N ARG A 322 -72.47 -108.49 101.59
CA ARG A 322 -72.03 -109.81 102.10
C ARG A 322 -71.54 -109.75 103.54
N PHE A 323 -70.88 -108.67 103.95
CA PHE A 323 -70.42 -108.48 105.33
C PHE A 323 -71.61 -108.36 106.28
N SER A 324 -72.59 -107.49 105.98
CA SER A 324 -73.79 -107.34 106.83
C SER A 324 -74.64 -108.61 106.91
N GLY A 325 -74.76 -109.39 105.84
CA GLY A 325 -75.38 -110.73 105.90
C GLY A 325 -74.58 -111.74 106.73
N LEU A 326 -73.25 -111.56 106.86
CA LEU A 326 -72.42 -112.35 107.75
C LEU A 326 -72.57 -111.91 109.21
N GLU A 327 -72.70 -110.60 109.47
CA GLU A 327 -73.01 -110.05 110.80
C GLU A 327 -74.38 -110.55 111.30
N GLU A 328 -75.40 -110.57 110.43
CA GLU A 328 -76.73 -111.12 110.72
C GLU A 328 -76.66 -112.62 111.03
N SER A 329 -75.95 -113.41 110.21
CA SER A 329 -75.73 -114.84 110.46
C SER A 329 -74.95 -115.12 111.75
N VAL A 330 -73.97 -114.28 112.12
CA VAL A 330 -73.22 -114.39 113.38
C VAL A 330 -74.10 -114.01 114.59
N ALA A 331 -75.01 -113.05 114.43
CA ALA A 331 -76.00 -112.73 115.47
C ALA A 331 -77.01 -113.88 115.67
N GLU A 332 -77.46 -114.52 114.59
CA GLU A 332 -78.31 -115.72 114.64
C GLU A 332 -77.59 -116.89 115.32
N ASP A 333 -76.33 -117.18 114.94
CA ASP A 333 -75.50 -118.22 115.58
C ASP A 333 -75.27 -117.95 117.07
N GLN A 334 -75.09 -116.68 117.47
CA GLN A 334 -74.94 -116.30 118.88
C GLN A 334 -76.27 -116.42 119.65
N GLN A 335 -77.41 -116.14 119.03
CA GLN A 335 -78.73 -116.41 119.61
C GLN A 335 -78.95 -117.92 119.76
N ASN A 336 -78.67 -118.71 118.73
CA ASN A 336 -78.78 -120.17 118.74
C ASN A 336 -77.87 -120.80 119.81
N ARG A 337 -76.63 -120.30 119.97
CA ARG A 337 -75.75 -120.69 121.08
C ARG A 337 -76.36 -120.37 122.44
N THR A 338 -76.94 -119.18 122.61
CA THR A 338 -77.55 -118.77 123.89
C THR A 338 -78.75 -119.65 124.26
N THR A 339 -79.58 -120.01 123.27
CA THR A 339 -80.66 -121.00 123.43
C THR A 339 -80.11 -122.37 123.85
N MET A 340 -79.09 -122.85 123.14
CA MET A 340 -78.50 -124.17 123.38
C MET A 340 -77.72 -124.25 124.71
N GLU A 341 -77.14 -123.14 125.18
CA GLU A 341 -76.59 -123.01 126.54
C GLU A 341 -77.69 -123.05 127.61
N SER A 342 -78.86 -122.45 127.36
CA SER A 342 -80.04 -122.57 128.24
C SER A 342 -80.58 -124.00 128.29
N GLU A 343 -80.66 -124.69 127.14
CA GLU A 343 -81.03 -126.11 127.08
C GLU A 343 -80.03 -127.00 127.83
N ILE A 344 -78.72 -126.74 127.69
CA ILE A 344 -77.67 -127.43 128.46
C ILE A 344 -77.82 -127.20 129.97
N GLN A 345 -78.20 -125.99 130.42
CA GLN A 345 -78.45 -125.72 131.84
C GLN A 345 -79.70 -126.45 132.36
N ASP A 346 -80.79 -126.52 131.60
CA ASP A 346 -81.96 -127.29 132.03
C ASP A 346 -81.69 -128.81 131.98
N LEU A 347 -81.01 -129.33 130.96
CA LEU A 347 -80.54 -130.72 130.93
C LEU A 347 -79.63 -131.04 132.13
N LYS A 348 -78.71 -130.14 132.50
CA LYS A 348 -77.86 -130.29 133.67
C LYS A 348 -78.65 -130.30 134.99
N LYS A 349 -79.73 -129.52 135.06
CA LYS A 349 -80.68 -129.52 136.19
C LYS A 349 -81.52 -130.81 136.22
N GLN A 350 -82.02 -131.28 135.07
CA GLN A 350 -82.69 -132.59 134.94
C GLN A 350 -81.76 -133.73 135.39
N VAL A 351 -80.48 -133.72 134.98
CA VAL A 351 -79.46 -134.68 135.42
C VAL A 351 -79.19 -134.57 136.93
N SER A 352 -79.19 -133.37 137.52
CA SER A 352 -79.09 -133.18 138.97
C SER A 352 -80.29 -133.76 139.72
N ASP A 353 -81.50 -133.55 139.22
CA ASP A 353 -82.72 -134.09 139.86
C ASP A 353 -82.90 -135.60 139.62
N LEU A 354 -82.39 -136.14 138.50
CA LEU A 354 -82.19 -137.57 138.28
C LEU A 354 -81.15 -138.15 139.26
N SER A 355 -80.04 -137.44 139.51
CA SER A 355 -79.03 -137.86 140.49
C SER A 355 -79.64 -137.93 141.90
N LYS A 356 -80.41 -136.91 142.32
CA LYS A 356 -81.16 -136.93 143.59
C LYS A 356 -82.22 -138.04 143.66
N LYS A 357 -82.80 -138.45 142.53
CA LYS A 357 -83.68 -139.63 142.46
C LYS A 357 -82.88 -140.92 142.64
N ILE A 358 -81.69 -141.03 142.05
CA ILE A 358 -80.79 -142.19 142.22
C ILE A 358 -80.28 -142.28 143.67
N GLU A 359 -79.90 -141.16 144.29
CA GLU A 359 -79.52 -141.10 145.71
C GLU A 359 -80.67 -141.58 146.62
N ARG A 360 -81.91 -141.12 146.38
CA ARG A 360 -83.10 -141.60 147.09
C ARG A 360 -83.33 -143.09 146.89
N LEU A 361 -83.33 -143.56 145.63
CA LEU A 361 -83.50 -144.98 145.33
C LEU A 361 -82.39 -145.86 145.94
N SER A 362 -81.16 -145.34 146.05
CA SER A 362 -80.05 -146.02 146.72
C SER A 362 -80.22 -146.04 148.24
N SER A 363 -80.75 -144.97 148.84
CA SER A 363 -81.13 -144.92 150.25
C SER A 363 -82.29 -145.87 150.55
N ASP A 364 -83.32 -145.90 149.69
CA ASP A 364 -84.47 -146.80 149.78
C ASP A 364 -84.03 -148.27 149.65
N LEU A 365 -83.11 -148.57 148.72
CA LEU A 365 -82.49 -149.90 148.55
C LEU A 365 -81.66 -150.31 149.79
N THR A 366 -80.95 -149.37 150.40
CA THR A 366 -80.18 -149.60 151.63
C THR A 366 -81.11 -149.93 152.81
N ALA A 367 -82.18 -149.14 152.99
CA ALA A 367 -83.21 -149.39 154.00
C ALA A 367 -83.99 -150.69 153.75
N LEU A 368 -84.18 -151.09 152.48
CA LEU A 368 -84.77 -152.38 152.11
C LEU A 368 -83.84 -153.55 152.45
N SER A 369 -82.54 -153.42 152.19
CA SER A 369 -81.53 -154.44 152.53
C SER A 369 -81.45 -154.65 154.05
N GLN A 370 -81.44 -153.56 154.83
CA GLN A 370 -81.40 -153.61 156.29
C GLN A 370 -82.64 -154.32 156.89
N ARG A 371 -83.82 -154.13 156.27
CA ARG A 371 -85.06 -154.85 156.60
C ARG A 371 -85.06 -156.35 156.25
N VAL A 372 -84.11 -156.84 155.46
CA VAL A 372 -83.95 -158.27 155.16
C VAL A 372 -83.11 -158.94 156.26
N GLU A 373 -81.95 -158.38 156.61
CA GLU A 373 -81.07 -158.91 157.68
C GLU A 373 -81.80 -159.03 159.02
N GLU A 374 -82.60 -158.03 159.38
CA GLU A 374 -83.36 -157.99 160.63
C GLU A 374 -84.40 -159.12 160.72
N LYS A 375 -84.76 -159.74 159.59
CA LYS A 375 -85.80 -160.78 159.51
C LYS A 375 -85.25 -162.22 159.57
N GLU A 376 -84.03 -162.47 159.10
CA GLU A 376 -83.41 -163.80 159.21
C GLU A 376 -82.98 -164.13 160.65
N LYS A 377 -82.56 -163.10 161.41
CA LYS A 377 -82.00 -163.21 162.76
C LYS A 377 -82.98 -163.71 163.84
N SER A 378 -84.27 -163.85 163.50
CA SER A 378 -85.34 -164.27 164.42
C SER A 378 -85.57 -165.79 164.52
N SER A 379 -84.82 -166.61 163.78
CA SER A 379 -85.19 -168.02 163.52
C SER A 379 -84.44 -169.09 164.33
N LEU A 380 -83.30 -168.76 164.96
CA LEU A 380 -82.36 -169.77 165.50
C LEU A 380 -81.75 -169.39 166.87
N GLN A 381 -82.59 -169.29 167.90
CA GLN A 381 -82.16 -169.56 169.29
C GLN A 381 -83.22 -170.36 170.07
N MET A 382 -82.92 -171.64 170.26
CA MET A 382 -83.43 -172.46 171.34
C MET A 382 -82.21 -173.05 172.04
N ASP A 383 -82.04 -172.80 173.35
CA ASP A 383 -81.48 -173.85 174.21
C ASP A 383 -81.96 -173.75 175.66
N THR A 384 -81.83 -174.89 176.30
CA THR A 384 -82.19 -175.29 177.64
C THR A 384 -81.41 -174.56 178.74
N SER A 385 -82.11 -174.25 179.84
CA SER A 385 -81.53 -174.24 181.20
C SER A 385 -82.58 -174.45 182.31
N THR A 386 -83.61 -175.25 182.02
CA THR A 386 -84.34 -176.05 183.04
C THR A 386 -83.67 -177.44 183.21
N LEU A 387 -82.36 -177.49 182.93
CA LEU A 387 -81.41 -178.61 183.05
C LEU A 387 -80.00 -177.98 183.05
N MET A 388 -79.05 -178.32 183.93
CA MET A 388 -79.12 -179.11 185.17
C MET A 388 -77.98 -178.69 186.10
N VAL A 389 -78.27 -177.93 187.17
CA VAL A 389 -77.40 -177.78 188.36
C VAL A 389 -78.32 -177.70 189.60
N ILE A 390 -78.60 -178.73 190.39
CA ILE A 390 -78.33 -180.19 190.37
C ILE A 390 -78.04 -180.76 188.96
N GLY A 391 -76.85 -181.28 188.64
CA GLY A 391 -75.61 -181.39 189.42
C GLY A 391 -74.38 -181.53 188.48
N ALA A 392 -73.15 -181.69 188.96
CA ALA A 392 -72.78 -182.27 190.25
C ALA A 392 -71.50 -181.68 190.87
N GLY A 393 -71.60 -181.30 192.15
CA GLY A 393 -70.56 -181.70 193.09
C GLY A 393 -70.67 -183.23 193.29
N ALA A 394 -69.63 -184.04 193.03
CA ALA A 394 -68.29 -183.68 192.62
C ALA A 394 -67.68 -184.71 191.65
N LEU A 395 -66.89 -184.20 190.69
CA LEU A 395 -65.84 -184.97 190.00
C LEU A 395 -64.42 -184.61 190.50
N ALA A 396 -64.32 -183.89 191.63
CA ALA A 396 -63.15 -183.90 192.51
C ALA A 396 -63.06 -185.22 193.32
N LEU A 397 -63.26 -186.35 192.63
CA LEU A 397 -63.06 -187.72 193.12
C LEU A 397 -62.13 -188.49 192.15
N LEU A 398 -61.21 -187.73 191.54
CA LEU A 398 -60.32 -188.15 190.46
C LEU A 398 -58.88 -188.01 190.95
N LEU A 399 -58.25 -189.15 191.30
CA LEU A 399 -56.97 -189.35 192.02
C LEU A 399 -57.08 -189.52 193.55
N GLY A 400 -57.67 -190.64 193.99
CA GLY A 400 -57.68 -191.05 195.41
C GLY A 400 -57.56 -192.57 195.62
N ILE A 401 -58.55 -193.33 195.13
CA ILE A 401 -58.59 -194.81 195.13
C ILE A 401 -58.87 -195.28 193.69
N ILE A 402 -58.27 -196.32 193.12
CA ILE A 402 -57.22 -197.27 193.60
C ILE A 402 -56.04 -196.50 194.22
N LEU A 403 -55.49 -196.84 195.40
CA LEU A 403 -55.15 -198.13 196.04
C LEU A 403 -56.32 -198.99 196.60
N LEU A 404 -56.99 -199.77 195.74
CA LEU A 404 -57.59 -201.11 195.96
C LEU A 404 -58.53 -201.47 194.80
N VAL A 405 -58.17 -202.54 194.07
CA VAL A 405 -59.00 -203.40 193.19
C VAL A 405 -59.91 -202.73 192.14
N GLY A 406 -59.72 -202.94 190.82
CA GLY A 406 -58.60 -203.62 190.15
C GLY A 406 -58.93 -204.15 188.74
N ARG A 407 -57.87 -204.25 187.93
CA ARG A 407 -57.82 -204.65 186.50
C ARG A 407 -58.37 -203.62 185.51
#